data_AF-A0A803MR18-F1
#
_entry.id   AF-A0A803MR18-F1
#
_cell.length_a   1.000
_cell.length_b   1.000
_cell.length_c   1.000
_cell.angle_alpha   90.00
_cell.angle_beta   90.00
_cell.angle_gamma   90.00
#
_symmetry.space_group_name_H-M   'P 1'
#
loop_
_entity.id
_entity.type
_entity.pdbx_description
1 polymer ?
#
loop_
_entity_poly.entity_id
_entity_poly.type
_entity_poly.pdbx_seq_one_letter_code
_entity_poly.pdbx_strand_id
1 'polypeptide(L)'
;MNLNPLNTETLQNDASQAINYLSHYYENVHKYPVRSEVEPVGFNWIASPAATELEAIVLDWMGKLLNLPQQFLFSSGGGGVMHGSTCEAVVCTLAAARDRALDTHGEEKITKLVVYASDQTHFTFQKSAKLVGISPRNFRVLPTYSSRDFGLSPTKLTETIEADISQGLVPLYVCASVGATGSGAVDPIDGLGRIAKEFGAWLHVDAAFAGSACICPEYRHYLNGVEFADSISMNPHKWLLTNMDCTCLWLRNPKLLVDSLSTNSEILRNKASDLNEVIDYKDWQIALSRRFRALKL
;
A
#
# COMPACT_ATOMS: atom_id res chain seq x y z
N MET A 1 -33.78 -6.79 8.73
CA MET A 1 -33.14 -6.93 10.06
C MET A 1 -32.37 -5.66 10.32
N ASN A 2 -32.66 -4.95 11.41
CA ASN A 2 -31.93 -3.74 11.80
C ASN A 2 -30.54 -4.13 12.29
N LEU A 3 -29.52 -3.98 11.46
CA LEU A 3 -28.12 -4.06 11.88
C LEU A 3 -27.77 -2.73 12.56
N ASN A 4 -27.52 -2.78 13.87
CA ASN A 4 -27.02 -1.65 14.64
C ASN A 4 -25.55 -1.94 14.99
N PRO A 5 -24.58 -1.49 14.16
CA PRO A 5 -23.17 -1.90 14.19
C PRO A 5 -22.37 -1.42 15.42
N LEU A 6 -23.04 -0.88 16.43
CA LEU A 6 -22.44 -0.43 17.69
C LEU A 6 -23.12 -1.05 18.92
N ASN A 7 -23.91 -2.11 18.74
CA ASN A 7 -24.40 -2.89 19.88
C ASN A 7 -23.22 -3.63 20.54
N THR A 8 -22.91 -3.26 21.79
CA THR A 8 -21.79 -3.79 22.55
C THR A 8 -21.91 -5.29 22.82
N GLU A 9 -23.12 -5.84 22.98
CA GLU A 9 -23.32 -7.29 23.13
C GLU A 9 -23.07 -8.04 21.83
N THR A 10 -23.52 -7.49 20.69
CA THR A 10 -23.26 -8.08 19.37
C THR A 10 -21.77 -8.05 19.05
N LEU A 11 -21.12 -6.90 19.27
CA LEU A 11 -19.68 -6.76 19.09
C LEU A 11 -18.89 -7.70 20.01
N GLN A 12 -19.30 -7.85 21.28
CA GLN A 12 -18.65 -8.75 22.22
C GLN A 12 -18.86 -10.22 21.83
N ASN A 13 -20.05 -10.60 21.38
CA ASN A 13 -20.32 -11.95 20.91
C ASN A 13 -19.54 -12.28 19.62
N ASP A 14 -19.51 -11.36 18.67
CA ASP A 14 -18.80 -11.54 17.40
C ASP A 14 -17.28 -11.59 17.64
N ALA A 15 -16.75 -10.70 18.49
CA ALA A 15 -15.35 -10.74 18.91
C ALA A 15 -15.00 -12.01 19.67
N SER A 16 -15.86 -12.49 20.57
CA SER A 16 -15.63 -13.73 21.32
C SER A 16 -15.67 -14.96 20.41
N GLN A 17 -16.56 -14.98 19.42
CA GLN A 17 -16.60 -16.04 18.42
C GLN A 17 -15.36 -16.02 17.52
N ALA A 18 -14.90 -14.85 17.11
CA ALA A 18 -13.66 -14.69 16.35
C ALA A 18 -12.44 -15.15 17.17
N ILE A 19 -12.34 -14.76 18.45
CA ILE A 19 -11.25 -15.18 19.34
C ILE A 19 -11.27 -16.69 19.58
N ASN A 20 -12.44 -17.28 19.84
CA ASN A 20 -12.57 -18.73 20.04
C ASN A 20 -12.21 -19.51 18.77
N TYR A 21 -12.63 -19.00 17.61
CA TYR A 21 -12.25 -19.57 16.32
C TYR A 21 -10.74 -19.49 16.09
N LEU A 22 -10.11 -18.34 16.33
CA LEU A 22 -8.66 -18.15 16.20
C LEU A 22 -7.87 -19.04 17.17
N SER A 23 -8.30 -19.13 18.44
CA SER A 23 -7.66 -20.00 19.44
C SER A 23 -7.73 -21.47 19.02
N HIS A 24 -8.91 -21.93 18.62
CA HIS A 24 -9.11 -23.29 18.12
C HIS A 24 -8.30 -23.57 16.84
N TYR A 25 -8.23 -22.58 15.95
CA TYR A 25 -7.46 -22.63 14.72
C TYR A 25 -5.95 -22.77 14.99
N TYR A 26 -5.36 -22.00 15.89
CA TYR A 26 -3.93 -22.12 16.23
C TYR A 26 -3.60 -23.43 16.93
N GLU A 27 -4.46 -23.92 17.83
CA GLU A 27 -4.31 -25.23 18.46
C GLU A 27 -4.30 -26.37 17.44
N ASN A 28 -4.99 -26.19 16.31
CA ASN A 28 -5.20 -27.20 15.29
C ASN A 28 -4.63 -26.79 13.92
N VAL A 29 -3.67 -25.88 13.87
CA VAL A 29 -3.15 -25.28 12.62
C VAL A 29 -2.59 -26.33 11.64
N HIS A 30 -2.12 -27.46 12.17
CA HIS A 30 -1.64 -28.61 11.43
C HIS A 30 -2.75 -29.45 10.79
N LYS A 31 -3.99 -29.34 11.28
CA LYS A 31 -5.21 -29.97 10.73
C LYS A 31 -5.95 -29.06 9.76
N TYR A 32 -5.79 -27.76 9.91
CA TYR A 32 -6.42 -26.72 9.08
C TYR A 32 -5.33 -25.94 8.34
N PRO A 33 -4.70 -26.51 7.28
CA PRO A 33 -3.97 -25.66 6.35
C PRO A 33 -4.93 -24.56 5.93
N VAL A 34 -4.53 -23.28 6.00
CA VAL A 34 -5.39 -22.19 5.48
C VAL A 34 -5.51 -22.38 3.99
N ARG A 35 -6.51 -23.15 3.60
CA ARG A 35 -7.13 -23.06 2.32
C ARG A 35 -8.32 -22.15 2.55
N SER A 36 -8.26 -20.96 1.97
CA SER A 36 -9.48 -20.28 1.58
C SER A 36 -10.18 -21.22 0.57
N GLU A 37 -10.97 -22.17 1.05
CA GLU A 37 -11.70 -23.12 0.18
C GLU A 37 -12.95 -22.47 -0.44
N VAL A 38 -13.25 -21.23 -0.07
CA VAL A 38 -14.06 -20.37 -0.93
C VAL A 38 -13.12 -19.88 -2.02
N GLU A 39 -13.32 -20.38 -3.24
CA GLU A 39 -12.67 -19.90 -4.47
C GLU A 39 -13.61 -18.98 -5.28
N PRO A 40 -14.24 -17.93 -4.71
CA PRO A 40 -14.94 -16.98 -5.56
C PRO A 40 -13.87 -16.21 -6.32
N VAL A 41 -13.99 -16.16 -7.65
CA VAL A 41 -13.09 -15.34 -8.45
C VAL A 41 -13.59 -13.89 -8.34
N GLY A 42 -13.02 -13.12 -7.41
CA GLY A 42 -13.44 -11.75 -7.10
C GLY A 42 -12.93 -10.72 -8.12
N PHE A 43 -13.26 -10.86 -9.40
CA PHE A 43 -12.82 -9.91 -10.43
C PHE A 43 -13.60 -8.58 -10.38
N ASN A 44 -14.88 -8.60 -10.03
CA ASN A 44 -15.69 -7.40 -9.82
C ASN A 44 -16.64 -7.62 -8.63
N TRP A 45 -17.27 -6.54 -8.16
CA TRP A 45 -18.16 -6.63 -6.99
C TRP A 45 -19.28 -7.67 -7.18
N ILE A 46 -19.90 -7.75 -8.36
CA ILE A 46 -21.01 -8.70 -8.64
C ILE A 46 -20.57 -10.16 -8.50
N ALA A 47 -19.31 -10.49 -8.83
CA ALA A 47 -18.80 -11.86 -8.73
C ALA A 47 -18.74 -12.35 -7.28
N SER A 48 -18.49 -11.46 -6.31
CA SER A 48 -18.56 -11.75 -4.89
C SER A 48 -18.64 -10.46 -4.07
N PRO A 49 -19.86 -9.96 -3.78
CA PRO A 49 -20.05 -8.72 -3.02
C PRO A 49 -19.39 -8.78 -1.65
N ALA A 50 -19.56 -9.91 -0.95
CA ALA A 50 -18.96 -10.14 0.37
C ALA A 50 -17.43 -10.09 0.34
N ALA A 51 -16.79 -10.58 -0.73
CA ALA A 51 -15.33 -10.53 -0.83
C ALA A 51 -14.81 -9.10 -0.99
N THR A 52 -15.55 -8.28 -1.73
CA THR A 52 -15.20 -6.86 -1.95
C THR A 52 -15.48 -6.02 -0.71
N GLU A 53 -16.69 -6.12 -0.16
CA GLU A 53 -17.10 -5.29 0.97
C GLU A 53 -16.32 -5.63 2.25
N LEU A 54 -16.06 -6.92 2.50
CA LEU A 54 -15.24 -7.31 3.66
C LEU A 54 -13.81 -6.78 3.55
N GLU A 55 -13.21 -6.80 2.35
CA GLU A 55 -11.87 -6.23 2.14
C GLU A 55 -11.85 -4.73 2.45
N ALA A 56 -12.86 -3.98 2.01
CA ALA A 56 -12.96 -2.56 2.32
C ALA A 56 -13.08 -2.31 3.84
N ILE A 57 -13.93 -3.06 4.53
CA ILE A 57 -14.15 -2.94 5.97
C ILE A 57 -12.87 -3.25 6.75
N VAL A 58 -12.22 -4.38 6.47
CA VAL A 58 -11.01 -4.83 7.18
C VAL A 58 -9.85 -3.87 6.95
N LEU A 59 -9.71 -3.32 5.74
CA LEU A 59 -8.67 -2.33 5.46
C LEU A 59 -8.93 -0.99 6.17
N ASP A 60 -10.18 -0.59 6.34
CA ASP A 60 -10.55 0.55 7.18
C ASP A 60 -10.24 0.28 8.67
N TRP A 61 -10.52 -0.93 9.18
CA TRP A 61 -10.16 -1.33 10.54
C TRP A 61 -8.65 -1.30 10.76
N MET A 62 -7.87 -1.89 9.85
CA MET A 62 -6.42 -1.90 9.92
C MET A 62 -5.83 -0.48 9.77
N GLY A 63 -6.39 0.36 8.90
CA GLY A 63 -6.00 1.76 8.80
C GLY A 63 -6.25 2.54 10.10
N LYS A 64 -7.38 2.27 10.77
CA LYS A 64 -7.70 2.85 12.10
C LYS A 64 -6.76 2.33 13.19
N LEU A 65 -6.44 1.04 13.21
CA LEU A 65 -5.48 0.45 14.16
C LEU A 65 -4.08 1.06 14.01
N LEU A 66 -3.65 1.31 12.77
CA LEU A 66 -2.41 2.03 12.47
C LEU A 66 -2.51 3.54 12.72
N ASN A 67 -3.67 4.05 13.18
CA ASN A 67 -3.97 5.47 13.32
C ASN A 67 -3.56 6.27 12.06
N LEU A 68 -3.95 5.78 10.88
CA LEU A 68 -3.74 6.50 9.63
C LEU A 68 -4.69 7.71 9.55
N PRO A 69 -4.26 8.81 8.92
CA PRO A 69 -5.14 9.93 8.63
C PRO A 69 -6.38 9.50 7.85
N GLN A 70 -7.53 10.13 8.13
CA GLN A 70 -8.82 9.75 7.52
C GLN A 70 -8.79 9.71 5.98
N GLN A 71 -7.94 10.52 5.34
CA GLN A 71 -7.72 10.54 3.89
C GLN A 71 -7.22 9.21 3.30
N PHE A 72 -6.80 8.23 4.10
CA PHE A 72 -6.46 6.87 3.66
C PHE A 72 -7.61 5.87 3.80
N LEU A 73 -8.72 6.28 4.42
CA LEU A 73 -9.89 5.44 4.69
C LEU A 73 -10.96 5.67 3.62
N PHE A 74 -11.77 4.65 3.36
CA PHE A 74 -12.84 4.70 2.34
C PHE A 74 -13.84 5.83 2.62
N SER A 75 -14.14 6.06 3.89
CA SER A 75 -15.09 7.10 4.33
C SER A 75 -14.71 8.53 3.94
N SER A 76 -13.46 8.80 3.54
CA SER A 76 -12.98 10.15 3.18
C SER A 76 -12.40 10.25 1.77
N GLY A 77 -12.74 9.29 0.89
CA GLY A 77 -12.27 9.26 -0.51
C GLY A 77 -10.87 8.65 -0.71
N GLY A 78 -10.23 8.19 0.37
CA GLY A 78 -9.10 7.29 0.32
C GLY A 78 -9.54 5.84 0.14
N GLY A 79 -8.67 4.90 0.48
CA GLY A 79 -9.02 3.49 0.59
C GLY A 79 -7.80 2.59 0.55
N GLY A 80 -8.02 1.29 0.66
CA GLY A 80 -6.96 0.30 0.55
C GLY A 80 -7.29 -0.88 -0.35
N VAL A 81 -6.27 -1.65 -0.69
CA VAL A 81 -6.38 -2.93 -1.41
C VAL A 81 -5.40 -3.96 -0.85
N MET A 82 -5.83 -5.23 -0.85
CA MET A 82 -4.99 -6.37 -0.46
C MET A 82 -4.28 -7.00 -1.66
N HIS A 83 -2.97 -6.92 -1.69
CA HIS A 83 -2.09 -7.61 -2.63
C HIS A 83 -1.53 -8.91 -2.04
N GLY A 84 -0.92 -9.73 -2.90
CA GLY A 84 -0.13 -10.86 -2.40
C GLY A 84 1.18 -10.39 -1.75
N SER A 85 1.86 -9.42 -2.35
CA SER A 85 3.18 -8.96 -1.91
C SER A 85 3.37 -7.46 -2.03
N THR A 86 4.30 -6.91 -1.24
CA THR A 86 4.80 -5.53 -1.38
C THR A 86 5.31 -5.27 -2.79
N CYS A 87 5.94 -6.26 -3.45
CA CYS A 87 6.42 -6.13 -4.82
C CYS A 87 5.30 -5.77 -5.79
N GLU A 88 4.15 -6.44 -5.68
CA GLU A 88 2.97 -6.17 -6.49
C GLU A 88 2.41 -4.76 -6.21
N ALA A 89 2.22 -4.42 -4.93
CA ALA A 89 1.73 -3.12 -4.49
C ALA A 89 2.62 -1.96 -4.99
N VAL A 90 3.94 -2.15 -4.96
CA VAL A 90 4.92 -1.15 -5.42
C VAL A 90 4.91 -1.00 -6.95
N VAL A 91 4.68 -2.07 -7.72
CA VAL A 91 4.49 -1.93 -9.17
C VAL A 91 3.26 -1.08 -9.47
N CYS A 92 2.14 -1.33 -8.78
CA CYS A 92 0.90 -0.58 -8.97
C CYS A 92 1.06 0.92 -8.63
N THR A 93 1.66 1.23 -7.48
CA THR A 93 1.88 2.63 -7.05
C THR A 93 2.91 3.36 -7.92
N LEU A 94 3.95 2.69 -8.40
CA LEU A 94 4.88 3.28 -9.36
C LEU A 94 4.24 3.53 -10.73
N ALA A 95 3.35 2.63 -11.19
CA ALA A 95 2.59 2.86 -12.42
C ALA A 95 1.67 4.07 -12.28
N ALA A 96 0.93 4.17 -11.17
CA ALA A 96 0.08 5.32 -10.87
C ALA A 96 0.86 6.64 -10.80
N ALA A 97 2.01 6.64 -10.12
CA ALA A 97 2.89 7.80 -10.05
C ALA A 97 3.42 8.19 -11.45
N ARG A 98 3.84 7.19 -12.25
CA ARG A 98 4.34 7.39 -13.61
C ARG A 98 3.28 8.05 -14.48
N ASP A 99 2.08 7.48 -14.53
CA ASP A 99 1.02 7.97 -15.42
C ASP A 99 0.58 9.38 -15.00
N ARG A 100 0.45 9.65 -13.69
CA ARG A 100 0.23 11.02 -13.17
C ARG A 100 1.30 12.00 -13.65
N ALA A 101 2.57 11.61 -13.62
CA ALA A 101 3.68 12.46 -14.04
C ALA A 101 3.70 12.67 -15.57
N LEU A 102 3.35 11.65 -16.36
CA LEU A 102 3.28 11.76 -17.82
C LEU A 102 2.10 12.62 -18.27
N ASP A 103 0.95 12.54 -17.60
CA ASP A 103 -0.18 13.44 -17.83
C ASP A 103 0.19 14.91 -17.58
N THR A 104 1.08 15.15 -16.61
CA THR A 104 1.51 16.50 -16.22
C THR A 104 2.65 17.03 -17.11
N HIS A 105 3.60 16.17 -17.49
CA HIS A 105 4.86 16.59 -18.12
C HIS A 105 5.02 16.17 -19.59
N GLY A 106 4.14 15.33 -20.12
CA GLY A 106 4.20 14.76 -21.46
C GLY A 106 4.73 13.32 -21.48
N GLU A 107 4.15 12.46 -22.32
CA GLU A 107 4.53 11.04 -22.46
C GLU A 107 6.01 10.85 -22.83
N GLU A 108 6.60 11.79 -23.57
CA GLU A 108 8.00 11.75 -23.98
C GLU A 108 8.98 11.85 -22.80
N LYS A 109 8.49 12.30 -21.63
CA LYS A 109 9.27 12.42 -20.39
C LYS A 109 9.45 11.11 -19.64
N ILE A 110 8.91 9.98 -20.11
CA ILE A 110 9.10 8.68 -19.45
C ILE A 110 10.57 8.34 -19.19
N THR A 111 11.47 8.76 -20.08
CA THR A 111 12.93 8.55 -19.95
C THR A 111 13.61 9.50 -18.96
N LYS A 112 12.88 10.48 -18.43
CA LYS A 112 13.34 11.53 -17.51
C LYS A 112 12.86 11.34 -16.08
N LEU A 113 11.91 10.43 -15.84
CA LEU A 113 11.37 10.16 -14.51
C LEU A 113 12.43 9.50 -13.60
N VAL A 114 12.49 9.92 -12.33
CA VAL A 114 13.50 9.48 -11.35
C VAL A 114 12.87 8.97 -10.06
N VAL A 115 13.32 7.79 -9.61
CA VAL A 115 12.93 7.18 -8.33
C VAL A 115 14.07 7.31 -7.34
N TYR A 116 13.77 7.69 -6.10
CA TYR A 116 14.71 7.90 -5.00
C TYR A 116 14.45 6.89 -3.89
N ALA A 117 15.52 6.24 -3.43
CA ALA A 117 15.50 5.25 -2.37
C ALA A 117 16.81 5.28 -1.59
N SER A 118 16.81 4.83 -0.34
CA SER A 118 18.05 4.60 0.42
C SER A 118 18.77 3.33 -0.04
N ASP A 119 20.06 3.22 0.27
CA ASP A 119 20.83 1.97 0.12
C ASP A 119 20.36 0.83 1.04
N GLN A 120 19.45 1.11 1.98
CA GLN A 120 18.77 0.12 2.84
C GLN A 120 17.41 -0.32 2.29
N THR A 121 16.85 0.40 1.31
CA THR A 121 15.52 0.12 0.76
C THR A 121 15.49 -1.28 0.14
N HIS A 122 14.42 -2.02 0.39
CA HIS A 122 14.28 -3.37 -0.13
C HIS A 122 14.38 -3.39 -1.67
N PHE A 123 15.18 -4.31 -2.23
CA PHE A 123 15.49 -4.38 -3.67
C PHE A 123 14.26 -4.46 -4.59
N THR A 124 13.09 -4.81 -4.03
CA THR A 124 11.82 -4.81 -4.77
C THR A 124 11.51 -3.47 -5.41
N PHE A 125 11.90 -2.34 -4.82
CA PHE A 125 11.63 -1.02 -5.41
C PHE A 125 12.40 -0.84 -6.73
N GLN A 126 13.67 -1.25 -6.77
CA GLN A 126 14.46 -1.22 -8.00
C GLN A 126 13.90 -2.19 -9.05
N LYS A 127 13.45 -3.38 -8.63
CA LYS A 127 12.77 -4.34 -9.50
C LYS A 127 11.48 -3.76 -10.09
N SER A 128 10.62 -3.18 -9.25
CA SER A 128 9.34 -2.61 -9.67
C SER A 128 9.52 -1.39 -10.57
N ALA A 129 10.49 -0.51 -10.28
CA ALA A 129 10.85 0.61 -11.14
C ALA A 129 11.24 0.14 -12.55
N LYS A 130 12.06 -0.93 -12.64
CA LYS A 130 12.41 -1.54 -13.92
C LYS A 130 11.18 -2.10 -14.65
N LEU A 131 10.25 -2.74 -13.94
CA LEU A 131 9.04 -3.34 -14.52
C LEU A 131 8.09 -2.28 -15.12
N VAL A 132 8.01 -1.09 -14.53
CA VAL A 132 7.15 0.00 -15.04
C VAL A 132 7.85 0.89 -16.07
N GLY A 133 9.09 0.56 -16.48
CA GLY A 133 9.82 1.25 -17.54
C GLY A 133 10.76 2.37 -17.09
N ILE A 134 11.03 2.51 -15.79
CA ILE A 134 12.05 3.47 -15.31
C ILE A 134 13.44 2.96 -15.69
N SER A 135 14.24 3.83 -16.31
CA SER A 135 15.63 3.51 -16.66
C SER A 135 16.41 3.15 -15.38
N PRO A 136 17.25 2.09 -15.39
CA PRO A 136 18.13 1.79 -14.26
C PRO A 136 19.04 2.95 -13.87
N ARG A 137 19.37 3.83 -14.83
CA ARG A 137 20.16 5.06 -14.60
C ARG A 137 19.38 6.14 -13.85
N ASN A 138 18.06 6.04 -13.75
CA ASN A 138 17.20 7.00 -13.04
C ASN A 138 16.63 6.40 -11.74
N PHE A 139 17.21 5.30 -11.25
CA PHE A 139 16.96 4.83 -9.90
C PHE A 139 18.12 5.29 -9.01
N ARG A 140 17.84 6.26 -8.14
CA ARG A 140 18.83 6.85 -7.24
C ARG A 140 18.85 6.04 -5.94
N VAL A 141 19.98 5.36 -5.71
CA VAL A 141 20.29 4.72 -4.43
C VAL A 141 21.14 5.70 -3.63
N LEU A 142 20.53 6.34 -2.63
CA LEU A 142 21.19 7.33 -1.80
C LEU A 142 21.93 6.64 -0.64
N PRO A 143 23.21 6.96 -0.42
CA PRO A 143 23.97 6.35 0.65
C PRO A 143 23.43 6.77 2.01
N THR A 144 23.41 5.83 2.96
CA THR A 144 23.07 6.10 4.35
C THR A 144 24.27 5.85 5.26
N TYR A 145 24.20 6.35 6.50
CA TYR A 145 25.34 6.35 7.40
C TYR A 145 24.91 5.91 8.80
N SER A 146 25.80 5.21 9.50
CA SER A 146 25.58 4.76 10.88
C SER A 146 25.34 5.90 11.87
N SER A 147 25.85 7.10 11.60
CA SER A 147 25.59 8.30 12.40
C SER A 147 24.12 8.74 12.44
N ARG A 148 23.27 8.15 11.59
CA ARG A 148 21.82 8.35 11.54
C ARG A 148 21.07 7.01 11.52
N ASP A 149 21.66 5.97 12.10
CA ASP A 149 21.07 4.62 12.15
C ASP A 149 20.64 4.09 10.77
N PHE A 150 21.40 4.49 9.73
CA PHE A 150 21.14 4.16 8.33
C PHE A 150 19.81 4.67 7.76
N GLY A 151 19.17 5.65 8.40
CA GLY A 151 18.00 6.36 7.85
C GLY A 151 18.39 7.33 6.72
N LEU A 152 17.51 7.45 5.73
CA LEU A 152 17.68 8.37 4.60
C LEU A 152 17.72 9.82 5.06
N SER A 153 18.75 10.56 4.66
CA SER A 153 18.91 11.97 4.99
C SER A 153 18.00 12.86 4.13
N PRO A 154 17.10 13.68 4.72
CA PRO A 154 16.31 14.66 3.98
C PRO A 154 17.19 15.64 3.19
N THR A 155 18.29 16.12 3.77
CA THR A 155 19.24 17.00 3.08
C THR A 155 19.83 16.33 1.82
N LYS A 156 20.20 15.05 1.92
CA LYS A 156 20.76 14.33 0.77
C LYS A 156 19.72 14.10 -0.32
N LEU A 157 18.48 13.87 0.06
CA LEU A 157 17.35 13.77 -0.87
C LEU A 157 17.17 15.09 -1.62
N THR A 158 17.08 16.22 -0.92
CA THR A 158 16.95 17.55 -1.53
C THR A 158 18.07 17.84 -2.53
N GLU A 159 19.33 17.69 -2.11
CA GLU A 159 20.49 17.92 -2.99
C GLU A 159 20.44 17.07 -4.26
N THR A 160 19.99 15.81 -4.13
CA THR A 160 19.94 14.87 -5.27
C THR A 160 18.80 15.23 -6.21
N ILE A 161 17.63 15.59 -5.68
CA ILE A 161 16.47 16.05 -6.47
C ILE A 161 16.83 17.33 -7.23
N GLU A 162 17.42 18.32 -6.57
CA GLU A 162 17.83 19.58 -7.21
C GLU A 162 18.85 19.35 -8.33
N ALA A 163 19.83 18.47 -8.10
CA ALA A 163 20.81 18.11 -9.12
C ALA A 163 20.17 17.39 -10.32
N ASP A 164 19.19 16.52 -10.09
CA ASP A 164 18.45 15.84 -11.16
C ASP A 164 17.57 16.83 -11.95
N ILE A 165 16.88 17.76 -11.28
CA ILE A 165 16.10 18.82 -11.92
C ILE A 165 17.00 19.70 -12.79
N SER A 166 18.20 20.06 -12.31
CA SER A 166 19.16 20.86 -13.10
C SER A 166 19.61 20.18 -14.39
N GLN A 167 19.50 18.84 -14.46
CA GLN A 167 19.80 18.02 -15.65
C GLN A 167 18.54 17.76 -16.52
N GLY A 168 17.42 18.40 -16.20
CA GLY A 168 16.15 18.22 -16.90
C GLY A 168 15.48 16.87 -16.63
N LEU A 169 15.80 16.22 -15.51
CA LEU A 169 15.09 15.04 -15.01
C LEU A 169 13.88 15.46 -14.17
N VAL A 170 12.93 14.54 -13.98
CA VAL A 170 11.66 14.77 -13.30
C VAL A 170 11.58 13.86 -12.06
N PRO A 171 11.55 14.43 -10.84
CA PRO A 171 11.36 13.65 -9.63
C PRO A 171 10.00 12.94 -9.66
N LEU A 172 10.01 11.61 -9.58
CA LEU A 172 8.80 10.81 -9.69
C LEU A 172 8.35 10.30 -8.32
N TYR A 173 9.26 9.68 -7.58
CA TYR A 173 8.89 8.79 -6.48
C TYR A 173 9.96 8.74 -5.40
N VAL A 174 9.56 8.85 -4.14
CA VAL A 174 10.41 8.70 -2.96
C VAL A 174 9.94 7.47 -2.17
N CYS A 175 10.86 6.53 -1.98
CA CYS A 175 10.65 5.33 -1.16
C CYS A 175 11.15 5.62 0.25
N ALA A 176 10.25 5.68 1.23
CA ALA A 176 10.60 5.80 2.64
C ALA A 176 10.35 4.46 3.35
N SER A 177 11.37 3.86 3.93
CA SER A 177 11.28 2.58 4.64
C SER A 177 11.07 2.78 6.14
N VAL A 178 10.10 2.07 6.72
CA VAL A 178 9.94 1.89 8.16
C VAL A 178 10.25 0.43 8.47
N GLY A 179 11.47 0.18 8.92
CA GLY A 179 11.98 -1.17 9.16
C GLY A 179 12.62 -1.78 7.91
N ALA A 180 13.72 -1.18 7.45
CA ALA A 180 14.53 -1.72 6.36
C ALA A 180 14.98 -3.16 6.63
N THR A 181 15.05 -4.00 5.60
CA THR A 181 15.20 -5.46 5.78
C THR A 181 16.52 -5.88 6.43
N GLY A 182 17.62 -5.23 6.08
CA GLY A 182 18.95 -5.62 6.56
C GLY A 182 19.25 -5.15 7.99
N SER A 183 18.83 -3.93 8.32
CA SER A 183 19.25 -3.21 9.53
C SER A 183 18.10 -2.81 10.46
N GLY A 184 16.85 -2.90 10.02
CA GLY A 184 15.71 -2.33 10.72
C GLY A 184 15.64 -0.80 10.68
N ALA A 185 16.45 -0.14 9.84
CA ALA A 185 16.50 1.32 9.74
C ALA A 185 15.12 1.93 9.45
N VAL A 186 14.90 3.14 9.98
CA VAL A 186 13.67 3.91 9.78
C VAL A 186 14.01 5.26 9.16
N ASP A 187 13.39 5.53 8.03
CA ASP A 187 13.52 6.80 7.32
C ASP A 187 12.63 7.87 7.99
N PRO A 188 13.09 9.14 8.11
CA PRO A 188 12.33 10.21 8.74
C PRO A 188 11.20 10.73 7.83
N ILE A 189 10.03 10.09 7.88
CA ILE A 189 8.91 10.33 6.94
C ILE A 189 8.48 11.81 6.88
N ASP A 190 8.35 12.52 8.01
CA ASP A 190 7.94 13.94 7.99
C ASP A 190 8.88 14.80 7.13
N GLY A 191 10.20 14.64 7.29
CA GLY A 191 11.20 15.37 6.52
C GLY A 191 11.16 15.00 5.03
N LEU A 192 11.10 13.71 4.72
CA LEU A 192 11.03 13.23 3.33
C LEU A 192 9.72 13.60 2.65
N GLY A 193 8.61 13.61 3.38
CA GLY A 193 7.28 13.92 2.88
C GLY A 193 7.10 15.39 2.52
N ARG A 194 7.68 16.30 3.31
CA ARG A 194 7.73 17.73 2.97
C ARG A 194 8.48 17.96 1.66
N ILE A 195 9.64 17.31 1.50
CA ILE A 195 10.45 17.37 0.28
C ILE A 195 9.69 16.78 -0.91
N ALA A 196 9.12 15.58 -0.78
CA ALA A 196 8.36 14.94 -1.85
C ALA A 196 7.21 15.84 -2.32
N LYS A 197 6.47 16.46 -1.38
CA LYS A 197 5.41 17.41 -1.69
C LYS A 197 5.93 18.68 -2.38
N GLU A 198 7.04 19.25 -1.92
CA GLU A 198 7.65 20.44 -2.52
C GLU A 198 8.03 20.22 -3.99
N PHE A 199 8.59 19.06 -4.30
CA PHE A 199 9.04 18.72 -5.66
C PHE A 199 8.00 17.95 -6.49
N GLY A 200 6.78 17.76 -5.98
CA GLY A 200 5.70 17.04 -6.69
C GLY A 200 5.93 15.53 -6.85
N ALA A 201 6.89 14.94 -6.13
CA ALA A 201 7.18 13.52 -6.16
C ALA A 201 6.15 12.73 -5.32
N TRP A 202 5.82 11.52 -5.77
CA TRP A 202 5.00 10.58 -4.99
C TRP A 202 5.78 10.07 -3.78
N LEU A 203 5.22 10.16 -2.58
CA LEU A 203 5.78 9.53 -1.39
C LEU A 203 5.09 8.20 -1.09
N HIS A 204 5.87 7.12 -1.04
CA HIS A 204 5.42 5.82 -0.54
C HIS A 204 6.16 5.41 0.72
N VAL A 205 5.41 5.07 1.75
CA VAL A 205 5.93 4.50 2.98
C VAL A 205 5.88 2.97 2.91
N ASP A 206 7.04 2.33 2.82
CA ASP A 206 7.19 0.89 2.96
C ASP A 206 7.31 0.53 4.43
N ALA A 207 6.19 0.14 5.04
CA ALA A 207 6.14 -0.40 6.39
C ALA A 207 5.86 -1.91 6.36
N ALA A 208 6.33 -2.62 5.32
CA ALA A 208 6.02 -4.04 5.12
C ALA A 208 6.29 -4.90 6.36
N PHE A 209 7.44 -4.69 7.03
CA PHE A 209 7.79 -5.44 8.24
C PHE A 209 7.35 -4.71 9.51
N ALA A 210 7.88 -3.52 9.78
CA ALA A 210 7.68 -2.84 11.07
C ALA A 210 6.34 -2.09 11.19
N GLY A 211 5.53 -2.02 10.12
CA GLY A 211 4.22 -1.40 10.15
C GLY A 211 3.29 -2.05 11.18
N SER A 212 3.35 -3.38 11.33
CA SER A 212 2.51 -4.09 12.31
C SER A 212 2.79 -3.65 13.75
N ALA A 213 4.02 -3.28 14.09
CA ALA A 213 4.35 -2.77 15.42
C ALA A 213 3.69 -1.42 15.70
N CYS A 214 3.40 -0.63 14.65
CA CYS A 214 2.83 0.72 14.77
C CYS A 214 1.35 0.73 15.18
N ILE A 215 0.70 -0.43 15.35
CA ILE A 215 -0.60 -0.55 16.02
C ILE A 215 -0.47 -0.27 17.53
N CYS A 216 0.73 -0.51 18.10
CA CYS A 216 1.02 -0.21 19.49
C CYS A 216 1.33 1.29 19.63
N PRO A 217 0.70 2.01 20.58
CA PRO A 217 0.90 3.45 20.75
C PRO A 217 2.37 3.86 20.92
N GLU A 218 3.18 3.04 21.60
CA GLU A 218 4.60 3.28 21.86
C GLU A 218 5.48 3.24 20.60
N TYR A 219 5.05 2.57 19.52
CA TYR A 219 5.79 2.49 18.26
C TYR A 219 5.16 3.33 17.15
N ARG A 220 3.93 3.84 17.33
CA ARG A 220 3.21 4.61 16.31
C ARG A 220 3.98 5.84 15.82
N HIS A 221 4.88 6.39 16.64
CA HIS A 221 5.70 7.55 16.29
C HIS A 221 6.62 7.32 15.07
N TYR A 222 6.93 6.07 14.72
CA TYR A 222 7.70 5.77 13.49
C TYR A 222 6.93 6.10 12.20
N LEU A 223 5.60 6.26 12.27
CA LEU A 223 4.76 6.71 11.16
C LEU A 223 4.44 8.21 11.22
N ASN A 224 5.14 9.01 12.04
CA ASN A 224 4.95 10.46 12.05
C ASN A 224 5.38 11.08 10.70
N GLY A 225 4.48 11.82 10.05
CA GLY A 225 4.67 12.32 8.70
C GLY A 225 3.95 11.51 7.62
N VAL A 226 3.31 10.38 7.95
CA VAL A 226 2.50 9.60 6.99
C VAL A 226 1.37 10.42 6.34
N GLU A 227 0.96 11.52 6.98
CA GLU A 227 0.06 12.52 6.43
C GLU A 227 0.60 13.30 5.22
N PHE A 228 1.87 13.12 4.84
CA PHE A 228 2.42 13.57 3.56
C PHE A 228 2.42 12.48 2.49
N ALA A 229 2.25 11.22 2.86
CA ALA A 229 2.36 10.11 1.91
C ALA A 229 1.17 10.07 0.93
N ASP A 230 1.45 9.64 -0.30
CA ASP A 230 0.44 9.26 -1.29
C ASP A 230 -0.04 7.83 -1.04
N SER A 231 0.85 6.97 -0.54
CA SER A 231 0.55 5.56 -0.22
C SER A 231 1.40 5.00 0.92
N ILE A 232 0.88 4.00 1.60
CA ILE A 232 1.60 3.23 2.63
C ILE A 232 1.28 1.75 2.48
N SER A 233 2.27 0.87 2.66
CA SER A 233 2.06 -0.58 2.65
C SER A 233 2.53 -1.25 3.94
N MET A 234 1.87 -2.34 4.32
CA MET A 234 2.21 -3.19 5.46
C MET A 234 1.92 -4.65 5.12
N ASN A 235 2.73 -5.59 5.59
CA ASN A 235 2.48 -7.01 5.37
C ASN A 235 2.05 -7.69 6.67
N PRO A 236 0.74 -7.89 6.88
CA PRO A 236 0.27 -8.74 7.97
C PRO A 236 0.94 -10.13 8.00
N HIS A 237 1.30 -10.68 6.84
CA HIS A 237 2.01 -11.97 6.77
C HIS A 237 3.47 -11.97 7.23
N LYS A 238 4.03 -10.81 7.57
CA LYS A 238 5.37 -10.73 8.16
C LYS A 238 5.29 -10.71 9.68
N TRP A 239 4.47 -9.82 10.25
CA TRP A 239 4.50 -9.59 11.70
C TRP A 239 3.11 -9.29 12.31
N LEU A 240 2.03 -9.83 11.73
CA LEU A 240 0.67 -9.74 12.27
C LEU A 240 -0.10 -11.07 12.17
N LEU A 241 0.61 -12.20 12.28
CA LEU A 241 0.05 -13.54 12.43
C LEU A 241 -0.87 -14.04 11.28
N THR A 242 -0.95 -13.32 10.16
CA THR A 242 -1.65 -13.76 8.97
C THR A 242 -0.78 -14.71 8.15
N ASN A 243 -1.33 -15.78 7.58
CA ASN A 243 -0.54 -16.63 6.69
C ASN A 243 -0.22 -15.96 5.36
N MET A 244 0.94 -16.28 4.78
CA MET A 244 1.34 -15.84 3.45
C MET A 244 0.27 -16.27 2.42
N ASP A 245 -0.19 -15.42 1.51
CA ASP A 245 0.26 -14.05 1.16
C ASP A 245 -0.73 -12.95 1.61
N CYS A 246 -0.27 -11.87 2.25
CA CYS A 246 -1.17 -10.81 2.74
C CYS A 246 -0.47 -9.45 2.86
N THR A 247 -0.65 -8.58 1.86
CA THR A 247 -0.10 -7.22 1.87
C THR A 247 -1.24 -6.23 1.81
N CYS A 248 -1.30 -5.33 2.77
CA CYS A 248 -2.24 -4.20 2.74
C CYS A 248 -1.53 -3.00 2.12
N LEU A 249 -2.19 -2.34 1.17
CA LEU A 249 -1.79 -1.06 0.60
C LEU A 249 -2.91 -0.06 0.86
N TRP A 250 -2.59 1.11 1.42
CA TRP A 250 -3.51 2.24 1.51
C TRP A 250 -3.05 3.35 0.58
N LEU A 251 -4.02 4.00 -0.05
CA LEU A 251 -3.80 5.14 -0.94
C LEU A 251 -4.63 6.31 -0.45
N ARG A 252 -4.02 7.50 -0.51
CA ARG A 252 -4.75 8.75 -0.29
C ARG A 252 -5.76 9.02 -1.42
N ASN A 253 -5.37 8.72 -2.65
CA ASN A 253 -6.19 8.94 -3.83
C ASN A 253 -6.20 7.70 -4.72
N PRO A 254 -7.10 6.73 -4.45
CA PRO A 254 -7.18 5.49 -5.22
C PRO A 254 -7.53 5.70 -6.69
N LYS A 255 -8.14 6.84 -7.06
CA LYS A 255 -8.44 7.16 -8.46
C LYS A 255 -7.18 7.15 -9.33
N LEU A 256 -6.04 7.61 -8.81
CA LEU A 256 -4.77 7.57 -9.54
C LEU A 256 -4.32 6.15 -9.88
N LEU A 257 -4.69 5.17 -9.05
CA LEU A 257 -4.41 3.76 -9.28
C LEU A 257 -5.35 3.20 -10.36
N VAL A 258 -6.65 3.50 -10.24
CA VAL A 258 -7.68 3.07 -11.21
C VAL A 258 -7.42 3.65 -12.59
N ASP A 259 -7.11 4.95 -12.68
CA ASP A 259 -6.83 5.63 -13.96
C ASP A 259 -5.60 5.02 -14.66
N SER A 260 -4.62 4.52 -13.90
CA SER A 260 -3.41 3.89 -14.42
C SER A 260 -3.60 2.43 -14.83
N LEU A 261 -4.38 1.65 -14.06
CA LEU A 261 -4.45 0.20 -14.23
C LEU A 261 -5.70 -0.29 -14.97
N SER A 262 -6.77 0.50 -14.99
CA SER A 262 -8.01 0.08 -15.63
C SER A 262 -7.90 0.08 -17.15
N THR A 263 -8.55 -0.90 -17.79
CA THR A 263 -8.66 -1.00 -19.24
C THR A 263 -10.11 -0.87 -19.73
N ASN A 264 -11.07 -0.63 -18.82
CA ASN A 264 -12.51 -0.49 -19.12
C ASN A 264 -13.06 -1.55 -20.11
N SER A 265 -12.64 -2.81 -19.97
CA SER A 265 -13.05 -3.89 -20.87
C SER A 265 -14.57 -4.10 -20.86
N GLU A 266 -15.18 -4.08 -22.05
CA GLU A 266 -16.63 -4.26 -22.22
C GLU A 266 -17.16 -5.58 -21.63
N ILE A 267 -16.34 -6.62 -21.62
CA ILE A 267 -16.72 -7.98 -21.18
C ILE A 267 -17.03 -8.01 -19.67
N LEU A 268 -16.49 -7.08 -18.89
CA LEU A 268 -16.65 -7.02 -17.43
C LEU A 268 -17.49 -5.82 -16.97
N ARG A 269 -18.07 -5.06 -17.90
CA ARG A 269 -18.95 -3.94 -17.59
C ARG A 269 -20.20 -4.40 -16.87
N ASN A 270 -20.60 -3.61 -15.89
CA ASN A 270 -21.87 -3.79 -15.21
C ASN A 270 -22.36 -2.44 -14.66
N LYS A 271 -23.67 -2.36 -14.43
CA LYS A 271 -24.33 -1.11 -14.04
C LYS A 271 -23.82 -0.55 -12.71
N ALA A 272 -23.50 -1.38 -11.74
CA ALA A 272 -23.04 -0.91 -10.43
C ALA A 272 -21.66 -0.24 -10.53
N SER A 273 -20.76 -0.81 -11.33
CA SER A 273 -19.46 -0.20 -11.65
C SER A 273 -19.62 1.07 -12.49
N ASP A 274 -20.51 1.08 -13.49
CA ASP A 274 -20.74 2.26 -14.34
C ASP A 274 -21.32 3.45 -13.56
N LEU A 275 -22.07 3.18 -12.48
CA LEU A 275 -22.60 4.18 -11.56
C LEU A 275 -21.59 4.61 -10.47
N ASN A 276 -20.38 4.02 -10.45
CA ASN A 276 -19.37 4.22 -9.40
C ASN A 276 -19.91 3.94 -7.97
N GLU A 277 -20.86 3.02 -7.83
CA GLU A 277 -21.47 2.69 -6.54
C GLU A 277 -20.67 1.62 -5.77
N VAL A 278 -19.76 0.92 -6.45
CA VAL A 278 -19.01 -0.24 -5.93
C VAL A 278 -17.53 -0.16 -6.28
N ILE A 279 -16.70 -0.85 -5.49
CA ILE A 279 -15.27 -0.96 -5.73
C ILE A 279 -14.99 -2.17 -6.63
N ASP A 280 -14.37 -1.93 -7.78
CA ASP A 280 -13.83 -2.99 -8.62
C ASP A 280 -12.33 -3.14 -8.38
N TYR A 281 -12.01 -4.00 -7.42
CA TYR A 281 -10.66 -4.25 -6.96
C TYR A 281 -9.69 -4.81 -8.02
N LYS A 282 -10.18 -5.26 -9.19
CA LYS A 282 -9.33 -5.57 -10.35
C LYS A 282 -8.53 -4.36 -10.83
N ASP A 283 -9.11 -3.16 -10.74
CA ASP A 283 -8.50 -1.93 -11.23
C ASP A 283 -7.54 -1.30 -10.20
N TRP A 284 -7.38 -1.95 -9.03
CA TRP A 284 -6.48 -1.51 -7.97
C TRP A 284 -5.21 -2.36 -7.89
N GLN A 285 -5.04 -3.34 -8.78
CA GLN A 285 -3.90 -4.25 -8.77
C GLN A 285 -3.61 -4.84 -10.15
N ILE A 286 -2.55 -5.65 -10.27
CA ILE A 286 -2.22 -6.35 -11.52
C ILE A 286 -3.17 -7.53 -11.77
N ALA A 287 -3.51 -8.27 -10.71
CA ALA A 287 -4.30 -9.50 -10.84
C ALA A 287 -5.79 -9.19 -11.08
N LEU A 288 -6.32 -9.71 -12.19
CA LEU A 288 -7.75 -9.67 -12.50
C LEU A 288 -8.55 -10.62 -11.59
N SER A 289 -8.18 -11.90 -11.59
CA SER A 289 -8.78 -12.93 -10.74
C SER A 289 -8.23 -12.82 -9.32
N ARG A 290 -9.11 -12.53 -8.36
CA ARG A 290 -8.73 -12.29 -6.96
C ARG A 290 -9.18 -13.41 -6.04
N ARG A 291 -8.33 -13.72 -5.07
CA ARG A 291 -8.68 -14.55 -3.91
C ARG A 291 -9.47 -13.72 -2.90
N PHE A 292 -10.26 -14.40 -2.06
CA PHE A 292 -10.92 -13.78 -0.91
C PHE A 292 -9.91 -13.54 0.24
N ARG A 293 -8.96 -12.60 0.03
CA ARG A 293 -7.84 -12.33 0.94
C ARG A 293 -8.28 -11.75 2.29
N ALA A 294 -9.38 -10.99 2.31
CA ALA A 294 -9.87 -10.35 3.52
C ALA A 294 -10.37 -11.34 4.58
N LEU A 295 -10.75 -12.57 4.22
CA LEU A 295 -11.29 -13.54 5.17
C LEU A 295 -10.30 -13.98 6.25
N LYS A 296 -8.99 -13.86 6.00
CA LYS A 296 -7.93 -14.28 6.92
C LYS A 296 -7.33 -13.14 7.75
N LEU A 297 -7.78 -11.91 7.54
CA LEU A 297 -7.29 -10.71 8.22
C LEU A 297 -8.43 -10.13 9.07
#